data_AF-A0AB39R2A3-F1
#
_entry.id   AF-A0AB39R2A3-F1
#
_cell.length_a   1.000
_cell.length_b   1.000
_cell.length_c   1.000
_cell.angle_alpha   90.00
_cell.angle_beta   90.00
_cell.angle_gamma   90.00
#
_symmetry.space_group_name_H-M   'P 1'
#
loop_
_entity.id
_entity.type
_entity.pdbx_description
1 polymer ?
#
loop_
_entity_poly.entity_id
_entity_poly.type
_entity_poly.pdbx_seq_one_letter_code
_entity_poly.pdbx_strand_id
1 'polypeptide(L)'
;MGRSAMPSGRLRATATALAAVSPALGGTGLPTASAADLDTVPPWTAPTTLSSDHGKVQDVAVRADGTAVAAWISGSMNVLYAATRAPGTGIWSAPVALDTGYAVGARLTARTDGTVAAVWTEDANVRNRARASQAPS
;
A
#
# COMPACT_ATOMS: atom_id res chain seq x y z
N MET A 1 30.56 47.93 51.01
CA MET A 1 29.74 49.13 50.77
C MET A 1 28.63 48.76 49.80
N GLY A 2 27.36 49.09 50.12
CA GLY A 2 26.26 49.04 49.16
C GLY A 2 26.42 50.11 48.06
N ARG A 3 25.53 50.28 47.08
CA ARG A 3 24.10 49.96 47.01
C ARG A 3 23.68 49.84 45.53
N SER A 4 22.64 49.05 45.33
CA SER A 4 21.60 49.11 44.30
C SER A 4 21.55 50.32 43.34
N ALA A 5 21.27 50.02 42.08
CA ALA A 5 20.26 50.74 41.29
C ALA A 5 19.71 49.85 40.16
N MET A 6 18.45 49.42 40.27
CA MET A 6 17.60 49.23 39.09
C MET A 6 16.96 50.59 38.75
N PRO A 7 16.56 50.79 37.49
CA PRO A 7 15.12 50.85 37.31
C PRO A 7 14.60 50.08 36.09
N SER A 8 13.41 49.57 36.33
CA SER A 8 12.47 48.87 35.46
C SER A 8 11.93 49.71 34.30
N GLY A 9 11.88 49.11 33.11
CA GLY A 9 11.03 49.54 32.01
C GLY A 9 10.17 48.37 31.54
N ARG A 10 8.87 48.40 31.86
CA ARG A 10 7.86 47.45 31.37
C ARG A 10 7.41 47.88 29.97
N LEU A 11 7.48 46.97 29.01
CA LEU A 11 6.69 47.06 27.78
C LEU A 11 5.74 45.86 27.76
N ARG A 12 4.45 46.15 27.94
CA ARG A 12 3.35 45.24 27.61
C ARG A 12 3.13 45.34 26.10
N ALA A 13 3.45 44.27 25.38
CA ALA A 13 2.88 44.00 24.08
C ALA A 13 2.22 42.62 24.17
N THR A 14 0.93 42.58 23.89
CA THR A 14 0.06 41.42 23.82
C THR A 14 0.60 40.39 22.84
N ALA A 15 1.29 39.38 23.36
CA ALA A 15 1.49 38.13 22.65
C ALA A 15 0.27 37.24 22.94
N THR A 16 -0.62 37.12 21.96
CA THR A 16 -1.63 36.06 21.91
C THR A 16 -0.89 34.75 22.18
N ALA A 17 -1.14 34.15 23.34
CA ALA A 17 -0.66 32.82 23.63
C ALA A 17 -1.27 31.89 22.58
N LEU A 18 -0.47 31.42 21.63
CA LEU A 18 -0.74 30.16 20.98
C LEU A 18 -0.81 29.14 22.12
N ALA A 19 -2.03 28.77 22.49
CA ALA A 19 -2.24 27.62 23.34
C ALA A 19 -1.48 26.48 22.68
N ALA A 20 -0.44 25.99 23.36
CA ALA A 20 0.11 24.70 23.07
C ALA A 20 -1.06 23.73 23.31
N VAL A 21 -1.77 23.38 22.24
CA VAL A 21 -2.62 22.21 22.23
C VAL A 21 -1.64 21.05 22.28
N SER A 22 -1.26 20.68 23.50
CA SER A 22 -0.82 19.32 23.75
C SER A 22 -1.93 18.44 23.21
N PRO A 23 -1.69 17.55 22.21
CA PRO A 23 -2.62 16.45 22.04
C PRO A 23 -2.58 15.73 23.39
N ALA A 24 -3.68 15.82 24.14
CA ALA A 24 -3.92 14.84 25.17
C ALA A 24 -3.78 13.50 24.46
N LEU A 25 -2.76 12.74 24.85
CA LEU A 25 -2.71 11.31 24.62
C LEU A 25 -3.89 10.71 25.40
N GLY A 26 -5.10 10.99 24.92
CA GLY A 26 -6.31 10.27 25.29
C GLY A 26 -6.05 8.86 24.81
N GLY A 27 -5.88 7.95 25.76
CA GLY A 27 -5.44 6.60 25.51
C GLY A 27 -6.24 5.93 24.40
N THR A 28 -5.67 5.88 23.21
CA THR A 28 -5.90 4.78 22.31
C THR A 28 -4.64 3.95 22.40
N GLY A 29 -4.66 2.98 23.32
CA GLY A 29 -3.67 1.92 23.30
C GLY A 29 -3.52 1.45 21.86
N LEU A 30 -2.29 1.20 21.42
CA LEU A 30 -2.05 0.37 20.23
C LEU A 30 -3.05 -0.78 20.30
N PRO A 31 -3.80 -1.11 19.24
CA PRO A 31 -4.67 -2.26 19.28
C PRO A 31 -3.79 -3.44 19.67
N THR A 32 -3.95 -3.91 20.92
CA THR A 32 -3.34 -5.13 21.38
C THR A 32 -4.13 -6.21 20.68
N ALA A 33 -3.78 -6.51 19.43
CA ALA A 33 -4.28 -7.69 18.75
C ALA A 33 -3.92 -8.85 19.68
N SER A 34 -4.92 -9.40 20.36
CA SER A 34 -4.69 -10.47 21.32
C SER A 34 -4.11 -11.65 20.55
N ALA A 35 -3.19 -12.40 21.14
CA ALA A 35 -2.65 -13.60 20.50
C ALA A 35 -3.75 -14.61 20.08
N ALA A 36 -4.95 -14.52 20.66
CA ALA A 36 -6.13 -15.31 20.29
C ALA A 36 -6.69 -14.99 18.89
N ASP A 37 -6.28 -13.88 18.26
CA ASP A 37 -6.71 -13.51 16.91
C ASP A 37 -5.98 -14.33 15.82
N LEU A 38 -4.93 -15.07 16.18
CA LEU A 38 -4.25 -15.99 15.27
C LEU A 38 -4.95 -17.36 15.19
N ASP A 39 -5.72 -17.74 16.22
CA ASP A 39 -6.48 -19.00 16.24
C ASP A 39 -7.76 -18.93 15.38
N THR A 40 -8.17 -17.73 14.98
CA THR A 40 -9.32 -17.49 14.08
C THR A 40 -8.90 -17.35 12.62
N VAL A 41 -7.60 -17.29 12.32
CA VAL A 41 -7.11 -17.23 10.94
C VAL A 41 -7.35 -18.59 10.29
N PRO A 42 -8.19 -18.67 9.24
CA PRO A 42 -8.43 -19.93 8.57
C PRO A 42 -7.10 -20.52 8.07
N PRO A 43 -6.94 -21.85 8.11
CA PRO A 43 -5.70 -22.48 7.68
C PRO A 43 -5.39 -22.10 6.24
N TRP A 44 -4.11 -21.98 5.92
CA TRP A 44 -3.64 -21.75 4.56
C TRP A 44 -4.25 -22.80 3.62
N THR A 45 -4.82 -22.35 2.50
CA THR A 45 -5.28 -23.25 1.45
C THR A 45 -4.10 -23.80 0.66
N ALA A 46 -4.34 -24.88 -0.09
CA ALA A 46 -3.36 -25.39 -1.04
C ALA A 46 -2.92 -24.27 -2.02
N PRO A 47 -1.62 -24.22 -2.41
CA PRO A 47 -1.15 -23.27 -3.41
C PRO A 47 -1.90 -23.42 -4.74
N THR A 48 -2.16 -22.30 -5.41
CA THR A 48 -2.71 -22.27 -6.77
C THR A 48 -1.65 -21.80 -7.75
N THR A 49 -1.42 -22.57 -8.82
CA THR A 49 -0.46 -22.21 -9.87
C THR A 49 -1.00 -21.05 -10.72
N LEU A 50 -0.25 -19.94 -10.77
CA LEU A 50 -0.57 -18.77 -11.61
C LEU A 50 0.09 -18.81 -12.99
N SER A 51 1.19 -19.53 -13.12
CA SER A 51 1.99 -19.66 -14.34
C SER A 51 2.70 -21.01 -14.33
N SER A 52 2.78 -21.67 -15.48
CA SER A 52 3.57 -22.90 -15.68
C SER A 52 5.06 -22.63 -15.79
N ASP A 53 5.44 -21.39 -16.14
CA ASP A 53 6.83 -20.98 -16.29
C ASP A 53 7.40 -20.46 -14.97
N HIS A 54 8.74 -20.48 -14.86
CA HIS A 54 9.46 -19.88 -13.74
C HIS A 54 9.09 -18.40 -13.61
N GLY A 55 8.24 -18.07 -12.64
CA GLY A 55 7.75 -16.71 -12.41
C GLY A 55 8.38 -16.08 -11.17
N LYS A 56 8.68 -14.78 -11.23
CA LYS A 56 9.06 -13.98 -10.06
C LYS A 56 7.91 -13.08 -9.66
N VAL A 57 7.25 -13.40 -8.54
CA VAL A 57 6.21 -12.54 -7.97
C VAL A 57 6.79 -11.16 -7.73
N GLN A 58 6.08 -10.13 -8.20
CA GLN A 58 6.45 -8.73 -8.00
C GLN A 58 5.65 -8.12 -6.86
N ASP A 59 4.33 -8.28 -6.92
CA ASP A 59 3.44 -7.67 -5.95
C ASP A 59 2.03 -8.29 -5.95
N VAL A 60 1.29 -8.07 -4.87
CA VAL A 60 -0.14 -8.38 -4.74
C VAL A 60 -0.85 -7.18 -4.09
N ALA A 61 -1.94 -6.74 -4.69
CA ALA A 61 -2.82 -5.72 -4.12
C ALA A 61 -4.24 -6.24 -3.98
N VAL A 62 -4.94 -5.82 -2.92
CA VAL A 62 -6.35 -6.16 -2.69
C VAL A 62 -7.17 -4.88 -2.74
N ARG A 63 -8.22 -4.89 -3.56
CA ARG A 63 -9.19 -3.80 -3.67
C ARG A 63 -10.16 -3.81 -2.48
N ALA A 64 -10.87 -2.70 -2.27
CA ALA A 64 -11.87 -2.58 -1.21
C ALA A 64 -13.04 -3.58 -1.34
N ASP A 65 -13.31 -4.08 -2.56
CA ASP A 65 -14.31 -5.13 -2.83
C ASP A 65 -13.80 -6.56 -2.53
N GLY A 66 -12.56 -6.71 -2.05
CA GLY A 66 -11.92 -7.99 -1.79
C GLY A 66 -11.32 -8.68 -3.04
N THR A 67 -11.40 -8.05 -4.22
CA THR A 67 -10.73 -8.55 -5.42
C THR A 67 -9.22 -8.41 -5.26
N ALA A 68 -8.49 -9.52 -5.38
CA ALA A 68 -7.03 -9.52 -5.39
C ALA A 68 -6.49 -9.38 -6.82
N VAL A 69 -5.37 -8.68 -6.97
CA VAL A 69 -4.60 -8.56 -8.21
C VAL A 69 -3.17 -8.95 -7.91
N ALA A 70 -2.63 -9.92 -8.66
CA ALA A 70 -1.24 -10.34 -8.57
C ALA A 70 -0.48 -9.90 -9.81
N ALA A 71 0.76 -9.47 -9.63
CA ALA A 71 1.70 -9.18 -10.71
C ALA A 71 2.97 -10.04 -10.57
N TRP A 72 3.44 -10.58 -11.69
CA TRP A 72 4.67 -11.38 -11.73
C TRP A 72 5.37 -11.21 -13.07
N ILE A 73 6.68 -11.46 -13.06
CA ILE A 73 7.51 -11.46 -14.25
C ILE A 73 7.77 -12.91 -14.67
N SER A 74 7.54 -13.24 -15.94
CA SER A 74 8.01 -14.51 -16.50
C SER A 74 9.54 -14.48 -16.60
N GLY A 75 10.20 -15.45 -15.97
CA GLY A 75 11.66 -15.54 -15.90
C GLY A 75 12.34 -15.79 -17.24
N SER A 76 11.61 -16.30 -18.24
CA SER A 76 12.13 -16.62 -19.57
C SER A 76 12.28 -15.40 -20.47
N MET A 77 11.38 -14.41 -20.31
CA MET A 77 11.23 -13.29 -21.27
C MET A 77 11.09 -11.92 -20.60
N ASN A 78 11.14 -11.85 -19.27
CA ASN A 78 10.87 -10.64 -18.47
C ASN A 78 9.55 -9.92 -18.84
N VAL A 79 8.55 -10.70 -19.27
CA VAL A 79 7.20 -10.22 -19.56
C VAL A 79 6.46 -10.04 -18.25
N LEU A 80 5.89 -8.85 -18.03
CA LEU A 80 5.05 -8.56 -16.85
C LEU A 80 3.64 -9.04 -17.10
N TYR A 81 3.16 -9.94 -16.26
CA TYR A 81 1.79 -10.42 -16.26
C TYR A 81 1.04 -9.93 -15.03
N ALA A 82 -0.28 -9.86 -15.17
CA ALA A 82 -1.21 -9.73 -14.06
C ALA A 82 -2.42 -10.65 -14.19
N ALA A 83 -2.96 -11.08 -13.06
CA ALA A 83 -4.22 -11.79 -12.96
C ALA A 83 -5.04 -11.28 -11.78
N THR A 84 -6.35 -11.46 -11.85
CA THR A 84 -7.30 -11.04 -10.81
C THR A 84 -8.01 -12.24 -10.20
N ARG A 85 -8.30 -12.19 -8.90
CA ARG A 85 -9.10 -13.19 -8.18
C ARG A 85 -10.25 -12.50 -7.47
N ALA A 86 -11.47 -12.86 -7.85
CA ALA A 86 -12.67 -12.38 -7.17
C ALA A 86 -12.75 -12.90 -5.71
N PRO A 87 -13.38 -12.16 -4.80
CA PRO A 87 -13.51 -12.57 -3.41
C PRO A 87 -14.27 -13.90 -3.31
N GLY A 88 -13.81 -14.78 -2.41
CA GLY A 88 -14.46 -16.06 -2.12
C GLY A 88 -14.34 -17.16 -3.18
N THR A 89 -13.89 -16.88 -4.40
CA THR A 89 -13.91 -17.88 -5.48
C THR A 89 -12.78 -18.91 -5.40
N GLY A 90 -11.62 -18.56 -4.83
CA GLY A 90 -10.44 -19.41 -4.94
C GLY A 90 -9.71 -19.30 -6.28
N ILE A 91 -10.35 -18.74 -7.32
CA ILE A 91 -9.93 -18.89 -8.72
C ILE A 91 -9.37 -17.59 -9.27
N TRP A 92 -8.18 -17.68 -9.86
CA TRP A 92 -7.54 -16.58 -10.59
C TRP A 92 -7.99 -16.56 -12.05
N SER A 93 -8.09 -15.36 -12.63
CA SER A 93 -8.33 -15.17 -14.06
C SER A 93 -7.14 -15.65 -14.89
N ALA A 94 -7.34 -15.81 -16.20
CA ALA A 94 -6.24 -15.97 -17.13
C ALA A 94 -5.24 -14.80 -17.00
N PRO A 95 -3.92 -15.06 -17.05
CA PRO A 95 -2.91 -14.01 -17.06
C PRO A 95 -3.05 -13.06 -18.24
N VAL A 96 -2.86 -11.77 -18.01
CA VAL A 96 -2.82 -10.73 -19.03
C VAL A 96 -1.42 -10.10 -19.03
N ALA A 97 -0.78 -10.04 -20.19
CA ALA A 97 0.47 -9.32 -20.35
C ALA A 97 0.23 -7.81 -20.22
N LEU A 98 0.90 -7.18 -19.26
CA LEU A 98 0.93 -5.73 -19.10
C LEU A 98 2.02 -5.09 -19.94
N ASP A 99 3.16 -5.78 -20.07
CA ASP A 99 4.36 -5.33 -20.74
C ASP A 99 5.19 -6.51 -21.26
N THR A 100 5.78 -6.36 -22.45
CA THR A 100 6.64 -7.38 -23.10
C THR A 100 8.09 -6.90 -23.31
N GLY A 101 8.45 -5.73 -22.79
CA GLY A 101 9.70 -5.02 -23.09
C GLY A 101 10.74 -5.09 -21.97
N TYR A 102 10.88 -6.23 -21.29
CA TYR A 102 11.79 -6.38 -20.15
C TYR A 102 11.38 -5.52 -18.94
N ALA A 103 10.26 -5.86 -18.33
CA ALA A 103 9.78 -5.20 -17.13
C ALA A 103 10.55 -5.66 -15.89
N VAL A 104 10.84 -4.74 -14.97
CA VAL A 104 11.42 -5.02 -13.64
C VAL A 104 10.78 -4.18 -12.55
N GLY A 105 10.77 -4.72 -11.32
CA GLY A 105 10.41 -3.99 -10.11
C GLY A 105 8.96 -3.50 -10.09
N ALA A 106 8.03 -4.30 -10.63
CA ALA A 106 6.64 -3.88 -10.71
C ALA A 106 6.02 -3.73 -9.31
N ARG A 107 5.21 -2.68 -9.14
CA ARG A 107 4.45 -2.41 -7.91
C ARG A 107 3.00 -2.18 -8.24
N LEU A 108 2.12 -2.68 -7.37
CA LEU A 108 0.68 -2.51 -7.49
C LEU A 108 0.15 -1.56 -6.41
N THR A 109 -0.88 -0.79 -6.74
CA THR A 109 -1.59 0.04 -5.77
C THR A 109 -3.07 0.01 -6.08
N ALA A 110 -3.86 -0.49 -5.13
CA ALA A 110 -5.30 -0.36 -5.17
C ALA A 110 -5.70 1.08 -4.88
N ARG A 111 -6.55 1.65 -5.73
CA ARG A 111 -7.05 3.02 -5.61
C ARG A 111 -8.44 3.03 -5.02
N THR A 112 -8.83 4.16 -4.42
CA THR A 112 -10.15 4.38 -3.82
C THR A 112 -11.28 4.41 -4.85
N ASP A 113 -10.97 4.70 -6.12
CA ASP A 113 -11.90 4.59 -7.25
C ASP A 113 -12.21 3.13 -7.64
N GLY A 114 -11.65 2.19 -6.89
CA GLY A 114 -11.79 0.77 -7.14
C GLY A 114 -10.95 0.29 -8.31
N THR A 115 -9.94 1.01 -8.81
CA THR A 115 -8.97 0.50 -9.82
C THR A 115 -7.68 -0.01 -9.19
N VAL A 116 -6.86 -0.75 -9.95
CA VAL A 116 -5.48 -1.07 -9.55
C VAL A 116 -4.51 -0.47 -10.57
N ALA A 117 -3.54 0.27 -10.05
CA ALA A 117 -2.43 0.82 -10.81
C ALA A 117 -1.23 -0.12 -10.72
N ALA A 118 -0.53 -0.30 -11.83
CA ALA A 118 0.78 -0.92 -11.90
C ALA A 118 1.82 0.11 -12.35
N VAL A 119 2.98 0.12 -11.71
CA VAL A 119 4.17 0.89 -12.12
C VAL A 119 5.34 -0.06 -12.20
N TRP A 120 6.15 0.04 -13.25
CA TRP A 120 7.35 -0.79 -13.45
C TRP A 120 8.43 0.01 -14.17
N THR A 121 9.63 -0.56 -14.25
CA THR A 121 10.71 -0.03 -15.10
C THR A 121 10.88 -0.92 -16.31
N GLU A 122 11.03 -0.32 -17.49
CA GLU A 122 11.32 -0.95 -18.79
C GLU A 122 12.56 -0.27 -19.36
N ASP A 123 13.66 -1.00 -19.56
CA ASP A 123 14.92 -0.43 -20.09
C ASP A 123 15.34 0.91 -19.43
N ALA A 124 15.27 0.96 -18.09
CA ALA A 124 15.52 2.13 -17.24
C ALA A 124 14.48 3.29 -17.34
N ASN A 125 13.38 3.12 -18.07
CA ASN A 125 12.25 4.05 -18.12
C ASN A 125 11.12 3.62 -17.20
N VAL A 126 10.53 4.55 -16.46
CA VAL A 126 9.33 4.28 -15.65
C VAL A 126 8.10 4.22 -16.55
N ARG A 127 7.33 3.14 -16.45
CA ARG A 127 6.06 2.92 -17.15
C ARG A 127 4.93 2.76 -16.14
N ASN A 128 3.72 3.16 -16.52
CA ASN A 128 2.53 3.01 -15.70
C ASN A 128 1.33 2.54 -16.53
N ARG A 129 0.50 1.69 -15.93
CA ARG A 129 -0.79 1.29 -16.50
C ARG A 129 -1.80 1.10 -15.38
N ALA A 130 -3.02 1.61 -15.59
CA ALA A 130 -4.14 1.37 -14.69
C ALA A 130 -5.11 0.40 -15.37
N ARG A 131 -5.54 -0.63 -14.64
CA ARG A 131 -6.59 -1.54 -15.13
C ARG A 131 -7.89 -1.22 -14.39
N ALA A 132 -8.87 -0.68 -15.13
CA ALA A 132 -10.28 -0.74 -14.75
C ALA A 132 -10.84 -2.06 -15.30
N SER A 133 -11.04 -3.06 -14.45
CA SER A 133 -11.83 -4.23 -14.86
C SER A 133 -13.30 -3.92 -14.62
N GLN A 134 -14.02 -3.44 -15.64
CA GLN A 134 -15.47 -3.61 -15.67
C GLN A 134 -15.76 -5.11 -15.55
N ALA A 135 -16.67 -5.48 -14.65
CA ALA A 135 -17.28 -6.80 -14.67
C ALA A 135 -17.99 -6.99 -16.03
N PRO A 136 -18.01 -8.21 -16.60
CA PRO A 136 -18.87 -8.46 -17.74
C PRO A 136 -20.32 -8.24 -17.30
N SER A 137 -21.01 -7.35 -18.02
CA SER A 137 -22.46 -7.16 -17.97
C SER A 137 -23.20 -8.41 -18.44
#